data_AF-W7CYD1-F1
#
_entry.id   AF-W7CYD1-F1
#
_cell.length_a   1.000
_cell.length_b   1.000
_cell.length_c   1.000
_cell.angle_alpha   90.00
_cell.angle_beta   90.00
_cell.angle_gamma   90.00
#
_symmetry.space_group_name_H-M   'P 1'
#
loop_
_entity.id
_entity.type
_entity.pdbx_description
1 polymer ?
#
loop_
_entity_poly.entity_id
_entity_poly.type
_entity_poly.pdbx_seq_one_letter_code
_entity_poly.pdbx_strand_id
1 'polypeptide(L)'
;MRDKISLIYHRVLEDDELKIIINEYELDAWDPFLMDNVATKELESINIDFEKSKIAISPYIIPNPDYSKVIDDKQAGRMSKMRLYDYQGIYLYRAKRLIRYGDWMGILKKDMAYQLSRVRIDIDNNLDDIFHLDIKKNKK
;
A
#
# COMPACT_ATOMS: atom_id res chain seq x y z
N MET A 1 -7.15 -14.49 -1.36
CA MET A 1 -8.10 -13.65 -2.15
C MET A 1 -8.67 -12.50 -1.31
N ARG A 2 -9.24 -12.77 -0.13
CA ARG A 2 -9.79 -11.75 0.79
C ARG A 2 -8.78 -10.68 1.22
N ASP A 3 -7.60 -11.09 1.71
CA ASP A 3 -6.50 -10.17 2.07
C ASP A 3 -6.15 -9.20 0.94
N LYS A 4 -6.09 -9.72 -0.29
CA LYS A 4 -5.73 -8.91 -1.47
C LYS A 4 -6.78 -7.81 -1.72
N ILE A 5 -8.06 -8.14 -1.58
CA ILE A 5 -9.14 -7.15 -1.73
C ILE A 5 -9.11 -6.16 -0.56
N SER A 6 -8.90 -6.66 0.66
CA SER A 6 -8.78 -5.86 1.89
C SER A 6 -7.66 -4.82 1.76
N LEU A 7 -6.52 -5.21 1.18
CA LEU A 7 -5.40 -4.32 0.88
C LEU A 7 -5.71 -3.36 -0.26
N ILE A 8 -6.29 -3.84 -1.36
CA ILE A 8 -6.49 -3.00 -2.55
C ILE A 8 -7.43 -1.82 -2.25
N TYR A 9 -8.45 -2.07 -1.43
CA TYR A 9 -9.48 -1.11 -1.07
C TYR A 9 -9.34 -0.63 0.38
N HIS A 10 -8.19 -0.83 1.01
CA HIS A 10 -8.02 -0.58 2.45
C HIS A 10 -8.47 0.83 2.88
N ARG A 11 -8.07 1.85 2.11
CA ARG A 11 -8.45 3.25 2.38
C ARG A 11 -9.94 3.52 2.24
N VAL A 12 -10.61 2.85 1.30
CA VAL A 12 -12.06 3.02 1.11
C VAL A 12 -12.84 2.28 2.20
N LEU A 13 -12.29 1.16 2.68
CA LEU A 13 -12.83 0.42 3.82
C LEU A 13 -12.61 1.18 5.14
N GLU A 14 -11.48 1.88 5.31
CA GLU A 14 -11.17 2.70 6.50
C GLU A 14 -12.04 3.94 6.61
N ASP A 15 -12.37 4.58 5.49
CA ASP A 15 -13.23 5.77 5.46
C ASP A 15 -14.72 5.43 5.74
N ASP A 16 -15.07 4.16 6.00
CA ASP A 16 -16.44 3.63 6.14
C ASP A 16 -17.37 3.95 4.94
N GLU A 17 -16.80 4.34 3.79
CA GLU A 17 -17.53 4.68 2.57
C GLU A 17 -18.08 3.45 1.84
N LEU A 18 -17.52 2.26 2.10
CA LEU A 18 -17.86 1.02 1.41
C LEU A 18 -17.72 -0.19 2.35
N LYS A 19 -18.71 -1.09 2.31
CA LYS A 19 -18.63 -2.41 2.94
C LYS A 19 -18.54 -3.51 1.89
N ILE A 20 -17.55 -4.38 2.01
CA ILE A 20 -17.35 -5.51 1.10
C ILE A 20 -17.57 -6.81 1.88
N ILE A 21 -18.52 -7.63 1.42
CA ILE A 21 -18.85 -8.93 2.04
C ILE A 21 -18.57 -10.04 1.02
N ILE A 22 -17.78 -11.06 1.42
CA ILE A 22 -17.43 -12.21 0.58
C ILE A 22 -17.75 -13.51 1.31
N ASN A 23 -18.77 -14.23 0.82
CA ASN A 23 -19.31 -15.44 1.43
C ASN A 23 -19.68 -15.22 2.90
N GLU A 24 -20.43 -14.16 3.20
CA GLU A 24 -20.88 -13.79 4.56
C GLU A 24 -19.79 -13.24 5.49
N TYR A 25 -18.55 -13.09 5.01
CA TYR A 25 -17.48 -12.42 5.78
C TYR A 25 -17.32 -10.98 5.29
N GLU A 26 -17.59 -10.01 6.17
CA GLU A 26 -17.20 -8.61 5.98
C GLU A 26 -15.68 -8.50 6.00
N LEU A 27 -15.12 -7.72 5.07
CA LEU A 27 -13.69 -7.52 4.96
C LEU A 27 -13.25 -6.33 5.82
N ASP A 28 -12.34 -6.60 6.75
CA ASP A 28 -11.60 -5.58 7.47
C ASP A 28 -10.53 -4.96 6.56
N ALA A 29 -10.36 -3.63 6.63
CA ALA A 29 -9.28 -2.93 5.96
C ALA A 29 -7.90 -3.53 6.30
N TRP A 30 -6.98 -3.47 5.34
CA TRP A 30 -5.58 -3.81 5.57
C TRP A 30 -4.67 -2.64 5.19
N ASP A 31 -4.40 -1.77 6.17
CA ASP A 31 -3.40 -0.73 6.03
C ASP A 31 -1.96 -1.32 5.94
N PRO A 32 -1.23 -1.15 4.83
CA PRO A 32 0.17 -1.55 4.75
C PRO A 32 1.13 -0.56 5.43
N PHE A 33 0.65 0.63 5.82
CA PHE A 33 1.44 1.70 6.45
C PHE A 33 1.30 1.74 7.96
N LEU A 34 0.25 1.13 8.52
CA LEU A 34 -0.04 1.10 9.96
C LEU A 34 -0.11 2.53 10.53
N MET A 35 -0.85 3.41 9.87
CA MET A 35 -0.94 4.84 10.21
C MET A 35 -1.44 5.08 11.63
N ASP A 36 -2.31 4.21 12.14
CA ASP A 36 -2.83 4.28 13.52
C ASP A 36 -1.81 3.83 14.57
N ASN A 37 -0.68 3.25 14.15
CA ASN A 37 0.35 2.80 15.06
C ASN A 37 1.33 3.94 15.38
N VAL A 38 1.43 4.30 16.66
CA VAL A 38 2.32 5.37 17.15
C VAL A 38 3.82 5.16 16.86
N ALA A 39 4.24 3.92 16.57
CA ALA A 39 5.61 3.61 16.21
C ALA A 39 5.89 3.74 14.69
N THR A 40 4.86 3.97 13.87
CA THR A 40 5.00 4.29 12.46
C THR A 40 5.61 5.67 12.31
N LYS A 41 6.64 5.77 11.48
CA LYS A 41 7.31 7.05 11.20
C LYS A 41 6.96 7.50 9.80
N GLU A 42 6.23 8.60 9.71
CA GLU A 42 6.05 9.36 8.48
C GLU A 42 7.29 10.23 8.22
N LEU A 43 7.80 10.19 7.00
CA LEU A 43 8.90 11.03 6.55
C LEU A 43 8.36 12.19 5.70
N GLU A 44 9.23 13.14 5.37
CA GLU A 44 8.86 14.30 4.56
C GLU A 44 8.24 13.88 3.21
N SER A 45 7.04 14.38 2.96
CA SER A 45 6.30 14.11 1.72
C SER A 45 6.63 15.13 0.65
N ILE A 46 6.65 14.68 -0.60
CA ILE A 46 6.93 15.51 -1.78
C ILE A 46 5.69 15.57 -2.63
N ASN A 47 5.30 16.78 -3.02
CA ASN A 47 4.26 17.01 -4.02
C ASN A 47 4.91 17.48 -5.33
N ILE A 48 4.54 16.81 -6.43
CA ILE A 48 5.04 17.11 -7.77
C ILE A 48 3.83 17.48 -8.62
N ASP A 49 3.85 18.68 -9.19
CA ASP A 49 2.94 19.06 -10.26
C ASP A 49 3.49 18.48 -11.58
N PHE A 50 2.70 17.65 -12.25
CA PHE A 50 3.05 17.05 -13.53
C PHE A 50 1.92 17.26 -14.53
N GLU A 51 2.18 18.07 -15.56
CA GLU A 51 1.17 18.49 -16.55
C GLU A 51 -0.11 19.07 -15.90
N LYS A 52 -1.22 18.33 -15.95
CA LYS A 52 -2.53 18.70 -15.39
C LYS A 52 -2.89 17.88 -14.14
N SER A 53 -1.90 17.29 -13.50
CA SER A 53 -2.08 16.31 -12.44
C SER A 53 -1.12 16.54 -11.30
N LYS A 54 -1.52 16.12 -10.10
CA LYS A 54 -0.67 16.14 -8.91
C LYS A 54 -0.24 14.73 -8.55
N ILE A 55 1.01 14.61 -8.14
CA ILE A 55 1.59 13.38 -7.60
C ILE A 55 2.04 13.69 -6.18
N ALA A 56 1.49 12.96 -5.20
CA ALA A 56 1.92 13.04 -3.82
C ALA A 56 2.72 11.79 -3.46
N ILE A 57 3.94 11.97 -2.95
CA ILE A 57 4.84 10.90 -2.56
C ILE A 57 5.08 11.02 -1.07
N SER A 58 4.71 9.99 -0.32
CA SER A 58 4.81 9.96 1.14
C SER A 58 5.55 8.70 1.60
N PRO A 59 6.78 8.83 2.14
CA PRO A 59 7.54 7.70 2.65
C PRO A 59 7.18 7.40 4.11
N TYR A 60 7.20 6.12 4.47
CA TYR A 60 6.93 5.60 5.81
C TYR A 60 7.92 4.52 6.20
N ILE A 61 8.23 4.46 7.50
CA ILE A 61 8.89 3.34 8.15
C ILE A 61 7.90 2.73 9.14
N ILE A 62 7.47 1.50 8.87
CA ILE A 62 6.51 0.80 9.74
C ILE A 62 7.23 0.18 10.96
N PRO A 63 6.52 -0.08 12.08
CA PRO A 63 7.11 -0.63 13.28
C PRO A 63 7.72 -2.01 13.02
N ASN A 64 8.82 -2.32 13.71
CA ASN A 64 9.35 -3.66 13.72
C ASN A 64 8.48 -4.56 14.62
N PRO A 65 7.86 -5.63 14.09
CA PRO A 65 6.98 -6.49 14.89
C PRO A 65 7.67 -7.23 16.03
N ASP A 66 8.98 -7.48 15.94
CA ASP A 66 9.72 -8.13 17.02
C ASP A 66 9.85 -7.22 18.27
N TYR A 67 9.71 -5.90 18.09
CA TYR A 67 9.90 -4.90 19.15
C TYR A 67 8.66 -4.06 19.45
N SER A 68 7.62 -4.14 18.62
CA SER A 68 6.37 -3.41 18.80
C SER A 68 5.32 -4.31 19.47
N LYS A 69 5.08 -4.10 20.77
CA LYS A 69 3.92 -4.66 21.48
C LYS A 69 2.59 -4.00 21.05
N VAL A 70 2.65 -3.04 20.12
CA VAL A 70 1.54 -2.17 19.72
C VAL A 70 0.91 -2.62 18.40
N ILE A 71 1.33 -3.77 17.87
CA ILE A 71 0.67 -4.36 16.70
C ILE A 71 -0.53 -5.15 17.21
N ASP A 72 -1.72 -4.71 16.83
CA ASP A 72 -2.97 -5.42 17.10
C ASP A 72 -2.91 -6.85 16.55
N ASP A 73 -3.55 -7.79 17.25
CA ASP A 73 -3.59 -9.22 16.90
C ASP A 73 -4.12 -9.43 15.47
N LYS A 74 -5.06 -8.57 15.02
CA LYS A 74 -5.58 -8.58 13.64
C LYS A 74 -4.50 -8.32 12.59
N GLN A 75 -3.55 -7.43 12.89
CA GLN A 75 -2.45 -7.08 11.98
C GLN A 75 -1.23 -7.97 12.17
N ALA A 76 -1.05 -8.58 13.35
CA ALA A 76 0.09 -9.45 13.65
C ALA A 76 0.24 -10.60 12.64
N GLY A 77 -0.87 -11.26 12.27
CA GLY A 77 -0.87 -12.31 11.25
C GLY A 77 -0.48 -11.82 9.84
N ARG A 78 -0.67 -10.53 9.56
CA ARG A 78 -0.33 -9.89 8.28
C ARG A 78 1.12 -9.39 8.23
N MET A 79 1.84 -9.43 9.36
CA MET A 79 3.18 -8.84 9.54
C MET A 79 4.31 -9.87 9.80
N SER A 80 4.15 -11.11 9.33
CA SER A 80 5.28 -12.07 9.38
C SER A 80 6.51 -11.53 8.62
N LYS A 81 7.73 -11.90 9.04
CA LYS A 81 8.98 -11.42 8.38
C LYS A 81 8.99 -11.63 6.86
N MET A 82 8.50 -12.78 6.39
CA MET A 82 8.35 -13.07 4.97
C MET A 82 7.38 -12.10 4.28
N ARG A 83 6.24 -11.80 4.92
CA ARG A 83 5.31 -10.77 4.42
C ARG A 83 5.93 -9.38 4.45
N LEU A 84 6.68 -8.99 5.48
CA LEU A 84 7.35 -7.69 5.50
C LEU A 84 8.30 -7.51 4.31
N TYR A 85 9.10 -8.53 4.02
CA TYR A 85 9.97 -8.54 2.85
C TYR A 85 9.17 -8.45 1.55
N ASP A 86 8.09 -9.20 1.40
CA ASP A 86 7.29 -9.21 0.19
C ASP A 86 6.54 -7.90 -0.05
N TYR A 87 6.18 -7.19 1.02
CA TYR A 87 5.38 -5.97 1.00
C TYR A 87 6.22 -4.70 1.09
N GLN A 88 7.55 -4.79 1.01
CA GLN A 88 8.39 -3.60 0.93
C GLN A 88 8.19 -2.79 -0.36
N GLY A 89 8.49 -1.50 -0.29
CA GLY A 89 8.62 -0.66 -1.47
C GLY A 89 7.43 0.24 -1.74
N ILE A 90 7.15 0.45 -3.02
CA ILE A 90 6.23 1.47 -3.52
C ILE A 90 4.81 0.92 -3.59
N TYR A 91 3.86 1.74 -3.18
CA TYR A 91 2.41 1.53 -3.20
C TYR A 91 1.78 2.65 -4.02
N LEU A 92 1.40 2.32 -5.25
CA LEU A 92 0.84 3.25 -6.21
C LEU A 92 -0.69 3.24 -6.12
N TYR A 93 -1.27 4.38 -5.79
CA TYR A 93 -2.70 4.60 -5.63
C TYR A 93 -3.25 5.52 -6.72
N ARG A 94 -4.47 5.20 -7.18
CA ARG A 94 -5.30 6.09 -8.01
C ARG A 94 -6.71 6.11 -7.44
N ALA A 95 -7.23 7.30 -7.14
CA ALA A 95 -8.54 7.48 -6.51
C ALA A 95 -8.76 6.52 -5.32
N LYS A 96 -7.85 6.55 -4.34
CA LYS A 96 -7.83 5.67 -3.15
C LYS A 96 -7.66 4.15 -3.43
N ARG A 97 -7.69 3.68 -4.68
CA ARG A 97 -7.47 2.27 -5.04
C ARG A 97 -5.99 1.99 -5.27
N LEU A 98 -5.49 0.94 -4.63
CA LEU A 98 -4.12 0.46 -4.86
C LEU A 98 -4.02 -0.28 -6.21
N ILE A 99 -3.16 0.22 -7.11
CA ILE A 99 -2.94 -0.36 -8.43
C ILE A 99 -1.77 -1.35 -8.41
N ARG A 100 -0.66 -0.96 -7.77
CA ARG A 100 0.56 -1.77 -7.70
C ARG A 100 1.24 -1.58 -6.34
N TYR A 101 1.80 -2.65 -5.80
CA TYR A 101 2.43 -2.64 -4.49
C TYR A 101 3.49 -3.73 -4.35
N GLY A 102 4.26 -3.66 -3.26
CA GLY A 102 5.17 -4.73 -2.84
C GLY A 102 6.36 -4.90 -3.78
N ASP A 103 6.86 -3.81 -4.37
CA ASP A 103 8.08 -3.78 -5.16
C ASP A 103 8.59 -2.33 -5.29
N TRP A 104 9.84 -2.14 -5.71
CA TRP A 104 10.49 -0.85 -5.89
C TRP A 104 10.40 -0.33 -7.33
N MET A 105 9.48 -0.88 -8.15
CA MET A 105 9.23 -0.43 -9.53
C MET A 105 10.49 -0.48 -10.43
N GLY A 106 11.42 -1.39 -10.15
CA GLY A 106 12.70 -1.51 -10.85
C GLY A 106 13.78 -0.50 -10.43
N ILE A 107 13.48 0.41 -9.50
CA ILE A 107 14.46 1.37 -8.96
C ILE A 107 15.47 0.66 -8.05
N LEU A 108 14.98 -0.27 -7.22
CA LEU A 108 15.79 -1.08 -6.31
C LEU A 108 15.40 -2.55 -6.42
N LYS A 109 16.30 -3.44 -5.98
CA LYS A 109 15.93 -4.83 -5.69
C LYS A 109 15.37 -4.89 -4.28
N LYS A 110 14.47 -5.85 -4.03
CA LYS A 110 14.03 -6.16 -2.67
C LYS A 110 15.22 -6.60 -1.82
N ASP A 111 15.25 -6.11 -0.59
CA ASP A 111 16.26 -6.45 0.40
C ASP A 111 15.61 -6.52 1.79
N MET A 112 16.17 -7.34 2.68
CA MET A 112 15.73 -7.40 4.08
C MET A 112 15.93 -6.07 4.80
N ALA A 113 16.94 -5.29 4.40
CA ALA A 113 17.20 -3.95 4.92
C ALA A 113 16.03 -2.99 4.70
N TYR A 114 15.19 -3.22 3.69
CA TYR A 114 14.04 -2.35 3.39
C TYR A 114 12.69 -2.96 3.74
N GLN A 115 12.65 -4.08 4.49
CA GLN A 115 11.41 -4.79 4.81
C GLN A 115 10.34 -3.93 5.52
N LEU A 116 10.76 -2.87 6.22
CA LEU A 116 9.87 -1.93 6.92
C LEU A 116 9.55 -0.67 6.10
N SER A 117 10.19 -0.49 4.95
CA SER A 117 10.02 0.70 4.13
C SER A 117 8.75 0.60 3.29
N ARG A 118 7.96 1.67 3.30
CA ARG A 118 6.77 1.82 2.47
C ARG A 118 6.80 3.21 1.84
N VAL A 119 6.49 3.31 0.55
CA VAL A 119 6.37 4.60 -0.14
C VAL A 119 5.01 4.66 -0.80
N ARG A 120 4.14 5.53 -0.29
CA ARG A 120 2.85 5.82 -0.89
C ARG A 120 3.05 6.80 -2.03
N ILE A 121 2.48 6.49 -3.19
CA ILE A 121 2.41 7.40 -4.33
C ILE A 121 0.95 7.52 -4.73
N ASP A 122 0.37 8.69 -4.54
CA ASP A 122 -0.98 9.03 -4.97
C ASP A 122 -0.91 9.77 -6.29
N ILE A 123 -1.63 9.26 -7.30
CA ILE A 123 -1.78 9.90 -8.61
C ILE A 123 -3.25 10.30 -8.85
N ASP A 124 -3.43 11.47 -9.45
CA ASP A 124 -4.74 11.91 -9.93
C ASP A 124 -5.25 11.05 -11.10
N ASN A 125 -6.58 11.01 -11.28
CA ASN A 125 -7.24 10.23 -12.33
C ASN A 125 -6.85 10.67 -13.76
N ASN A 126 -6.34 11.89 -13.93
CA ASN A 126 -5.95 12.43 -15.23
C ASN A 126 -4.61 11.85 -15.73
N LEU A 127 -3.90 11.03 -14.93
CA LEU A 127 -2.62 10.40 -15.30
C LEU A 127 -2.77 9.02 -15.96
N ASP A 128 -3.99 8.58 -16.26
CA ASP A 128 -4.27 7.27 -16.85
C ASP A 128 -3.55 7.04 -18.18
N ASP A 129 -3.43 8.08 -19.01
CA ASP A 129 -2.77 8.01 -20.31
C ASP A 129 -1.25 7.79 -20.20
N ILE A 130 -0.63 8.22 -19.09
CA ILE A 130 0.82 8.11 -18.87
C ILE A 130 1.20 6.72 -18.35
N PHE A 131 0.31 6.08 -17.58
CA PHE A 131 0.50 4.73 -17.07
C PHE A 131 -0.06 3.64 -18.00
N HIS A 132 -0.45 3.96 -19.23
CA HIS A 132 -0.70 2.99 -20.32
C HIS A 132 0.56 2.19 -20.75
N LEU A 133 1.57 2.07 -19.89
CA LEU A 133 2.66 1.12 -20.03
C LEU A 133 2.14 -0.30 -19.75
N ASP A 134 1.76 -0.95 -20.84
CA ASP A 134 1.60 -2.39 -21.05
C ASP A 134 0.51 -3.12 -20.23
N ILE A 135 -0.75 -2.79 -20.51
CA ILE A 135 -1.77 -3.85 -20.58
C ILE A 135 -1.58 -4.57 -21.93
N LYS A 136 -0.47 -5.29 -22.11
CA LYS A 136 -0.52 -6.46 -22.98
C LYS A 136 -1.35 -7.49 -22.25
N LYS A 137 -2.66 -7.46 -22.52
CA LYS A 137 -3.52 -8.63 -22.34
C LYS A 137 -2.78 -9.79 -23.01
N ASN A 138 -2.19 -10.68 -22.22
CA ASN A 138 -1.90 -12.03 -22.71
C ASN A 138 -3.25 -12.63 -23.03
N LYS A 139 -3.63 -12.56 -24.32
CA LYS A 139 -4.61 -13.46 -24.89
C LYS A 139 -4.01 -14.86 -24.70
N LYS A 140 -4.69 -15.69 -23.91
CA LYS A 140 -4.54 -17.13 -23.97
C LYS A 140 -4.79 -17.62 -25.39
#